data_AF-A0A0N1L7P2-F1
#
_entry.id   AF-A0A0N1L7P2-F1
#
_cell.length_a   1.000
_cell.length_b   1.000
_cell.length_c   1.000
_cell.angle_alpha   90.00
_cell.angle_beta   90.00
_cell.angle_gamma   90.00
#
_symmetry.space_group_name_H-M   'P 1'
#
loop_
_entity.id
_entity.type
_entity.pdbx_description
1 polymer ?
#
loop_
_entity_poly.entity_id
_entity_poly.type
_entity_poly.pdbx_seq_one_letter_code
_entity_poly.pdbx_strand_id
1 'polypeptide(L)'
;MFGLFKDKGGSALVTTVAAETGASLVAETRFPAELPTAAAPAWGRCSLLAVEGQPPALQRAEQALPGQTQQAWRIDNLPGQTPLLLLNRREGAVRLEVWELADASALKTQRQRTSPLDPEQGSWSSYRAQDVRCLPQQQLLVPLYYTRPAARHGLYVYDLRAQVFRRLADRIEANPLAGLPPRFVDVLPAGPEAALVLFHTDPVRLAAEVYINRYDHLVLFSPRHPQGLALLKLAVDKGNITRWVMNGAVLHLETIDPRERGRPVTYRWSLNLARVL
;
A
#
# COMPACT_ATOMS: atom_id res chain seq x y z
N MET A 1 19.74 -37.43 13.77
CA MET A 1 19.75 -36.34 14.77
C MET A 1 19.28 -35.06 14.06
N PHE A 2 17.96 -34.94 13.87
CA PHE A 2 17.31 -33.74 13.32
C PHE A 2 16.44 -33.19 14.44
N GLY A 3 17.00 -32.26 15.21
CA GLY A 3 16.29 -31.56 16.25
C GLY A 3 15.24 -30.69 15.59
N LEU A 4 13.99 -31.15 15.62
CA LEU A 4 12.81 -30.31 15.44
C LEU A 4 13.00 -29.05 16.29
N PHE A 5 12.89 -27.89 15.64
CA PHE A 5 12.75 -26.62 16.31
C PHE A 5 11.57 -26.74 17.28
N LYS A 6 11.89 -26.95 18.57
CA LYS A 6 10.97 -26.72 19.66
C LYS A 6 10.57 -25.26 19.58
N ASP A 7 9.36 -25.00 19.08
CA ASP A 7 8.64 -23.76 19.29
C ASP A 7 8.58 -23.51 20.80
N LYS A 8 9.55 -22.73 21.30
CA LYS A 8 9.50 -22.16 22.64
C LYS A 8 8.38 -21.14 22.64
N GLY A 9 7.19 -21.57 23.07
CA GLY A 9 6.05 -20.70 23.38
C GLY A 9 5.47 -20.01 22.16
N GLY A 10 4.76 -20.76 21.31
CA GLY A 10 3.88 -20.17 20.30
C GLY A 10 2.77 -19.39 21.00
N SER A 11 3.02 -18.11 21.30
CA SER A 11 1.92 -17.20 21.59
C SER A 11 0.99 -17.23 20.38
N ALA A 12 -0.29 -17.49 20.63
CA ALA A 12 -1.30 -17.40 19.57
C ALA A 12 -1.11 -16.06 18.84
N LEU A 13 -1.02 -16.09 17.52
CA LEU A 13 -0.92 -14.87 16.74
C LEU A 13 -2.19 -14.05 16.99
N VAL A 14 -2.02 -12.81 17.44
CA VAL A 14 -3.15 -12.03 17.91
C VAL A 14 -3.76 -11.26 16.74
N THR A 15 -4.99 -11.59 16.39
CA THR A 15 -5.84 -10.72 15.57
C THR A 15 -6.40 -9.60 16.45
N THR A 16 -6.26 -8.34 16.03
CA THR A 16 -6.78 -7.19 16.77
C THR A 16 -7.67 -6.33 15.89
N VAL A 17 -8.79 -5.88 16.44
CA VAL A 17 -9.69 -4.88 15.85
C VAL A 17 -9.58 -3.59 16.66
N ALA A 18 -9.54 -2.44 16.00
CA ALA A 18 -9.54 -1.13 16.66
C ALA A 18 -10.78 -0.95 17.55
N ALA A 19 -10.58 -0.53 18.80
CA ALA A 19 -11.67 -0.34 19.76
C ALA A 19 -12.65 0.76 19.31
N GLU A 20 -12.17 1.74 18.55
CA GLU A 20 -12.93 2.85 17.98
C GLU A 20 -14.04 2.39 17.04
N THR A 21 -13.90 1.21 16.44
CA THR A 21 -14.98 0.60 15.64
C THR A 21 -16.21 0.27 16.49
N GLY A 22 -16.03 0.04 17.80
CA GLY A 22 -17.06 -0.49 18.68
C GLY A 22 -17.64 -1.84 18.23
N ALA A 23 -16.91 -2.55 17.36
CA ALA A 23 -17.33 -3.78 16.72
C ALA A 23 -16.24 -4.86 16.89
N SER A 24 -16.60 -6.10 16.59
CA SER A 24 -15.68 -7.23 16.54
C SER A 24 -15.73 -7.85 15.15
N LEU A 25 -14.68 -8.60 14.80
CA LEU A 25 -14.67 -9.39 13.59
C LEU A 25 -15.66 -10.56 13.73
N VAL A 26 -16.69 -10.59 12.90
CA VAL A 26 -17.75 -11.60 12.94
C VAL A 26 -17.50 -12.64 11.84
N ALA A 27 -17.60 -13.93 12.18
CA ALA A 27 -17.50 -15.01 11.21
C ALA A 27 -18.77 -15.09 10.36
N GLU A 28 -18.60 -15.19 9.04
CA GLU A 28 -19.68 -15.27 8.07
C GLU A 28 -19.69 -16.64 7.38
N THR A 29 -20.86 -17.09 6.94
CA THR A 29 -20.98 -18.33 6.17
C THR A 29 -20.79 -18.12 4.67
N ARG A 30 -21.07 -16.90 4.19
CA ARG A 30 -21.02 -16.53 2.77
C ARG A 30 -20.42 -15.14 2.56
N PHE A 31 -19.69 -14.98 1.46
CA PHE A 31 -19.23 -13.68 1.00
C PHE A 31 -20.36 -13.06 0.16
N PRO A 32 -20.53 -11.71 0.14
CA PRO A 32 -21.56 -11.09 -0.68
C PRO A 32 -21.49 -11.57 -2.14
N ALA A 33 -22.60 -12.11 -2.64
CA ALA A 33 -22.70 -12.59 -4.02
C ALA A 33 -22.75 -11.43 -5.01
N GLU A 34 -23.47 -10.37 -4.64
CA GLU A 34 -23.48 -9.10 -5.35
C GLU A 34 -22.53 -8.12 -4.64
N LEU A 35 -21.54 -7.66 -5.38
CA LEU A 35 -20.65 -6.59 -4.92
C LEU A 35 -21.36 -5.27 -5.18
N PRO A 36 -21.62 -4.46 -4.15
CA PRO A 36 -22.19 -3.14 -4.36
C PRO A 36 -21.22 -2.31 -5.21
N THR A 37 -21.76 -1.42 -6.04
CA THR A 37 -20.93 -0.47 -6.77
C THR A 37 -20.21 0.41 -5.77
N ALA A 38 -18.87 0.32 -5.73
CA ALA A 38 -18.07 1.14 -4.85
C ALA A 38 -18.35 2.62 -5.14
N ALA A 39 -18.50 3.42 -4.09
CA ALA A 39 -18.64 4.87 -4.24
C ALA A 39 -17.45 5.42 -5.03
N ALA A 40 -17.73 6.29 -5.99
CA ALA A 40 -16.66 6.97 -6.72
C ALA A 40 -15.87 7.84 -5.72
N PRO A 41 -14.54 7.66 -5.62
CA PRO A 41 -13.74 8.47 -4.71
C PRO A 41 -13.75 9.94 -5.17
N ALA A 42 -13.87 10.86 -4.22
CA ALA A 42 -13.79 12.31 -4.46
C ALA A 42 -12.35 12.85 -4.43
N TRP A 43 -11.35 11.97 -4.31
CA TRP A 43 -9.93 12.32 -4.33
C TRP A 43 -9.29 12.03 -5.68
N GLY A 44 -8.07 12.55 -5.84
CA GLY A 44 -7.31 12.54 -7.09
C GLY A 44 -6.93 11.14 -7.55
N ARG A 45 -6.48 11.04 -8.80
CA ARG A 45 -5.99 9.78 -9.37
C ARG A 45 -4.48 9.82 -9.53
N CYS A 46 -3.88 8.67 -9.28
CA CYS A 46 -2.46 8.44 -9.43
C CYS A 46 -2.27 7.50 -10.62
N SER A 47 -1.56 7.97 -11.66
CA SER A 47 -1.40 7.25 -12.92
C SER A 47 0.07 6.86 -13.11
N LEU A 48 0.33 5.56 -13.22
CA LEU A 48 1.65 5.03 -13.55
C LEU A 48 2.01 5.37 -15.00
N LEU A 49 3.23 5.85 -15.22
CA LEU A 49 3.80 6.22 -16.50
C LEU A 49 5.20 5.62 -16.66
N ALA A 50 5.54 5.26 -17.91
CA ALA A 50 6.91 5.13 -18.34
C ALA A 50 7.35 6.47 -18.94
N VAL A 51 8.53 6.96 -18.56
CA VAL A 51 9.06 8.24 -19.06
C VAL A 51 10.51 8.11 -19.50
N GLU A 52 10.89 8.95 -20.46
CA GLU A 52 12.24 9.10 -21.00
C GLU A 52 12.76 10.52 -20.79
N GLY A 53 14.08 10.70 -20.89
CA GLY A 53 14.75 11.97 -20.67
C GLY A 53 15.07 12.24 -19.20
N GLN A 54 15.30 13.52 -18.89
CA GLN A 54 15.62 14.00 -17.54
C GLN A 54 14.89 15.32 -17.29
N PRO A 55 14.51 15.64 -16.05
CA PRO A 55 14.07 16.99 -15.71
C PRO A 55 15.07 18.05 -16.24
N PRO A 56 14.61 19.15 -16.86
CA PRO A 56 13.22 19.58 -16.88
C PRO A 56 12.34 19.00 -18.00
N ALA A 57 12.93 18.28 -18.96
CA ALA A 57 12.28 17.82 -20.17
C ALA A 57 12.13 16.28 -20.16
N LEU A 58 10.99 15.83 -19.63
CA LEU A 58 10.59 14.42 -19.67
C LEU A 58 9.61 14.20 -20.82
N GLN A 59 9.62 13.00 -21.39
CA GLN A 59 8.65 12.57 -22.38
C GLN A 59 7.98 11.28 -21.93
N ARG A 60 6.69 11.12 -22.24
CA ARG A 60 5.99 9.87 -21.98
C ARG A 60 6.47 8.84 -23.01
N ALA A 61 6.96 7.71 -22.52
CA ALA A 61 7.24 6.56 -23.37
C ALA A 61 5.95 5.79 -23.65
N GLU A 62 5.76 5.33 -24.88
CA GLU A 62 4.63 4.47 -25.25
C GLU A 62 4.76 3.07 -24.63
N GLN A 63 5.99 2.59 -24.49
CA GLN A 63 6.32 1.27 -23.94
C GLN A 63 7.35 1.38 -22.83
N ALA A 64 7.20 0.56 -21.79
CA ALA A 64 8.17 0.46 -20.72
C ALA A 64 9.35 -0.44 -21.16
N LEU A 65 10.43 0.18 -21.65
CA LEU A 65 11.64 -0.52 -22.04
C LEU A 65 12.65 -0.56 -20.89
N PRO A 66 13.11 -1.75 -20.45
CA PRO A 66 14.12 -1.88 -19.40
C PRO A 66 15.41 -1.13 -19.75
N GLY A 67 15.90 -0.32 -18.81
CA GLY A 67 17.15 0.43 -18.97
C GLY A 67 17.03 1.73 -19.77
N GLN A 68 15.97 1.90 -20.56
CA GLN A 68 15.71 3.12 -21.34
C GLN A 68 14.68 4.02 -20.65
N THR A 69 13.64 3.40 -20.08
CA THR A 69 12.56 4.12 -19.42
C THR A 69 12.72 4.16 -17.90
N GLN A 70 12.16 5.22 -17.32
CA GLN A 70 12.05 5.44 -15.89
C GLN A 70 10.58 5.32 -15.48
N GLN A 71 10.36 4.85 -14.26
CA GLN A 71 9.01 4.71 -13.72
C GLN A 71 8.61 6.02 -13.03
N ALA A 72 7.46 6.56 -13.39
CA ALA A 72 6.92 7.75 -12.78
C ALA A 72 5.43 7.60 -12.47
N TRP A 73 4.92 8.40 -11.55
CA TRP A 73 3.50 8.49 -11.25
C TRP A 73 3.08 9.94 -11.38
N ARG A 74 2.11 10.19 -12.26
CA ARG A 74 1.45 11.49 -12.36
C ARG A 74 0.30 11.53 -11.38
N ILE A 75 0.27 12.58 -10.57
CA ILE A 75 -0.78 12.84 -9.61
C ILE A 75 -1.65 13.90 -10.26
N ASP A 76 -2.89 13.51 -10.57
CA ASP A 76 -3.83 14.38 -11.27
C ASP A 76 -4.15 15.62 -10.44
N ASN A 77 -4.56 16.68 -11.16
CA ASN A 77 -4.77 17.98 -10.55
C ASN A 77 -5.88 17.92 -9.50
N LEU A 78 -5.58 18.35 -8.28
CA LEU A 78 -6.55 18.52 -7.20
C LEU A 78 -6.89 20.02 -7.09
N PRO A 79 -8.12 20.39 -6.70
CA PRO A 79 -8.47 21.79 -6.49
C PRO A 79 -7.44 22.50 -5.59
N GLY A 80 -6.84 23.57 -6.12
CA GLY A 80 -5.85 24.39 -5.41
C GLY A 80 -4.43 23.81 -5.35
N GLN A 81 -4.09 22.78 -6.12
CA GLN A 81 -2.72 22.24 -6.18
C GLN A 81 -2.10 22.32 -7.58
N THR A 82 -0.78 22.31 -7.62
CA THR A 82 -0.01 22.07 -8.86
C THR A 82 0.06 20.57 -9.11
N PRO A 83 -0.16 20.07 -10.34
CA PRO A 83 0.03 18.66 -10.66
C PRO A 83 1.46 18.22 -10.35
N LEU A 84 1.60 16.98 -9.88
CA LEU A 84 2.89 16.44 -9.44
C LEU A 84 3.30 15.22 -10.26
N LEU A 85 4.61 14.99 -10.29
CA LEU A 85 5.23 13.79 -10.79
C LEU A 85 6.14 13.21 -9.71
N LEU A 86 5.87 11.97 -9.30
CA LEU A 86 6.82 11.17 -8.52
C LEU A 86 7.67 10.37 -9.51
N LEU A 87 8.99 10.58 -9.53
CA LEU A 87 9.91 10.00 -10.50
C LEU A 87 10.94 9.12 -9.79
N ASN A 88 11.04 7.85 -10.21
CA ASN A 88 12.19 7.02 -9.86
C ASN A 88 13.35 7.33 -10.82
N ARG A 89 14.14 8.36 -10.48
CA ARG A 89 15.27 8.81 -11.30
C ARG A 89 16.38 7.76 -11.32
N ARG A 90 16.86 7.44 -12.52
CA ARG A 90 17.94 6.49 -12.78
C ARG A 90 19.19 7.21 -13.28
N GLU A 91 19.88 7.88 -12.37
CA GLU A 91 21.20 8.46 -12.63
C GLU A 91 22.17 7.93 -11.55
N GLY A 92 22.85 6.82 -11.87
CA GLY A 92 23.55 6.02 -10.88
C GLY A 92 22.57 5.22 -10.02
N ALA A 93 22.61 5.42 -8.69
CA ALA A 93 21.67 4.76 -7.79
C ALA A 93 20.26 5.34 -7.94
N VAL A 94 19.24 4.47 -8.01
CA VAL A 94 17.86 4.92 -8.17
C VAL A 94 17.42 5.74 -6.96
N ARG A 95 16.86 6.92 -7.22
CA ARG A 95 16.33 7.85 -6.22
C ARG A 95 14.91 8.26 -6.57
N LEU A 96 14.04 8.33 -5.58
CA LEU A 96 12.71 8.92 -5.73
C LEU A 96 12.83 10.44 -5.65
N GLU A 97 12.26 11.12 -6.62
CA GLU A 97 12.13 12.57 -6.65
C GLU A 97 10.65 12.96 -6.78
N VAL A 98 10.29 14.12 -6.24
CA VAL A 98 8.95 14.70 -6.37
C VAL A 98 9.07 16.02 -7.13
N TRP A 99 8.38 16.14 -8.25
CA TRP A 99 8.44 17.31 -9.12
C TRP A 99 7.06 17.94 -9.29
N GLU A 100 7.01 19.26 -9.19
CA GLU A 100 5.87 20.05 -9.64
C GLU A 100 5.92 20.21 -11.16
N LEU A 101 4.78 20.04 -11.81
CA LEU A 101 4.65 20.16 -13.26
C LEU A 101 4.08 21.53 -13.62
N ALA A 102 4.78 22.25 -14.50
CA ALA A 102 4.24 23.43 -15.17
C ALA A 102 3.13 23.05 -16.17
N ASP A 103 3.28 21.88 -16.79
CA ASP A 103 2.29 21.29 -17.69
C ASP A 103 2.24 19.76 -17.49
N ALA A 104 1.10 19.27 -17.02
CA ALA A 104 0.89 17.85 -16.75
C ALA A 104 0.75 16.99 -18.01
N SER A 105 0.32 17.57 -19.13
CA SER A 105 0.14 16.86 -20.40
C SER A 105 1.47 16.68 -21.12
N ALA A 106 2.32 17.72 -21.09
CA ALA A 106 3.65 17.71 -21.68
C ALA A 106 4.74 17.19 -20.73
N LEU A 107 4.39 16.83 -19.49
CA LEU A 107 5.33 16.43 -18.43
C LEU A 107 6.48 17.43 -18.20
N LYS A 108 6.20 18.72 -18.41
CA LYS A 108 7.18 19.78 -18.19
C LYS A 108 7.33 20.05 -16.70
N THR A 109 8.45 19.66 -16.13
CA THR A 109 8.72 19.91 -14.70
C THR A 109 9.12 21.38 -14.48
N GLN A 110 8.81 21.90 -13.29
CA GLN A 110 9.07 23.28 -12.89
C GLN A 110 9.97 23.36 -11.66
N ARG A 111 9.62 22.63 -10.60
CA ARG A 111 10.29 22.71 -9.30
C ARG A 111 10.35 21.33 -8.65
N GLN A 112 11.52 20.94 -8.18
CA GLN A 112 11.67 19.75 -7.34
C GLN A 112 11.28 20.08 -5.89
N ARG A 113 10.49 19.22 -5.26
CA ARG A 113 10.28 19.22 -3.80
C ARG A 113 11.38 18.38 -3.15
N THR A 114 12.06 18.96 -2.16
CA THR A 114 13.29 18.40 -1.58
C THR A 114 13.12 17.85 -0.17
N SER A 115 11.88 17.72 0.30
CA SER A 115 11.59 17.18 1.62
C SER A 115 12.15 15.76 1.79
N PRO A 116 12.82 15.46 2.91
CA PRO A 116 13.34 14.13 3.15
C PRO A 116 12.20 13.10 3.27
N LEU A 117 12.45 11.88 2.79
CA LEU A 117 11.52 10.75 2.83
C LEU A 117 11.41 10.14 4.24
N ASP A 118 12.53 10.14 4.97
CA ASP A 118 12.67 9.59 6.31
C ASP A 118 13.86 10.28 7.01
N PRO A 119 13.86 10.43 8.35
CA PRO A 119 15.02 10.93 9.08
C PRO A 119 16.31 10.15 8.78
N GLU A 120 16.18 8.85 8.48
CA GLU A 120 17.30 8.02 8.10
C GLU A 120 17.68 8.17 6.64
N GLN A 121 17.02 8.93 5.75
CA GLN A 121 17.26 8.90 4.31
C GLN A 121 18.73 9.09 3.89
N GLY A 122 19.49 9.95 4.56
CA GLY A 122 20.93 10.16 4.29
C GLY A 122 21.76 8.88 4.42
N SER A 123 21.15 7.86 5.01
CA SER A 123 21.62 6.51 5.08
C SER A 123 21.70 5.75 3.79
N TRP A 124 20.66 5.91 2.98
CA TRP A 124 20.27 4.90 2.02
C TRP A 124 21.09 5.05 0.75
N SER A 125 21.61 3.93 0.24
CA SER A 125 22.37 3.96 -1.01
C SER A 125 21.47 4.10 -2.23
N SER A 126 20.22 3.64 -2.14
CA SER A 126 19.17 3.79 -3.15
C SER A 126 17.81 3.79 -2.49
N TYR A 127 16.83 4.44 -3.11
CA TYR A 127 15.43 4.42 -2.68
C TYR A 127 14.52 4.71 -3.87
N ARG A 128 13.45 3.92 -4.02
CA ARG A 128 12.49 4.04 -5.13
C ARG A 128 11.09 3.70 -4.67
N ALA A 129 10.10 4.37 -5.24
CA ALA A 129 8.72 3.94 -5.09
C ALA A 129 8.50 2.62 -5.85
N GLN A 130 7.77 1.69 -5.25
CA GLN A 130 7.30 0.47 -5.90
C GLN A 130 5.90 0.67 -6.50
N ASP A 131 5.10 1.51 -5.85
CA ASP A 131 3.78 1.95 -6.29
C ASP A 131 3.49 3.36 -5.72
N VAL A 132 2.44 4.02 -6.21
CA VAL A 132 1.90 5.24 -5.62
C VAL A 132 0.39 5.22 -5.76
N ARG A 133 -0.32 5.33 -4.64
CA ARG A 133 -1.79 5.41 -4.60
C ARG A 133 -2.22 6.75 -4.03
N CYS A 134 -3.28 7.31 -4.59
CA CYS A 134 -3.87 8.53 -4.08
C CYS A 134 -4.83 8.18 -2.95
N LEU A 135 -4.75 8.95 -1.87
CA LEU A 135 -5.58 8.83 -0.68
C LEU A 135 -6.44 10.10 -0.50
N PRO A 136 -7.50 10.04 0.34
CA PRO A 136 -8.23 11.23 0.75
C PRO A 136 -7.32 12.30 1.36
N GLN A 137 -7.85 13.52 1.46
CA GLN A 137 -7.15 14.65 2.10
C GLN A 137 -5.81 15.02 1.46
N GLN A 138 -5.68 14.80 0.15
CA GLN A 138 -4.49 15.19 -0.61
C GLN A 138 -3.25 14.48 -0.07
N GLN A 139 -3.36 13.18 0.18
CA GLN A 139 -2.27 12.32 0.62
C GLN A 139 -1.94 11.29 -0.46
N LEU A 140 -0.68 10.84 -0.49
CA LEU A 140 -0.26 9.70 -1.30
C LEU A 140 0.22 8.58 -0.40
N LEU A 141 -0.11 7.34 -0.76
CA LEU A 141 0.48 6.14 -0.19
C LEU A 141 1.63 5.70 -1.09
N VAL A 142 2.83 5.57 -0.53
CA VAL A 142 4.07 5.32 -1.25
C VAL A 142 4.84 4.16 -0.60
N PRO A 143 4.66 2.93 -1.10
CA PRO A 143 5.57 1.82 -0.79
C PRO A 143 6.97 2.12 -1.34
N LEU A 144 7.96 2.24 -0.47
CA LEU A 144 9.35 2.48 -0.82
C LEU A 144 10.17 1.21 -0.68
N TYR A 145 10.99 0.93 -1.69
CA TYR A 145 12.15 0.05 -1.57
C TYR A 145 13.39 0.91 -1.32
N TYR A 146 14.20 0.56 -0.33
CA TYR A 146 15.44 1.25 -0.01
C TYR A 146 16.50 0.29 0.55
N THR A 147 17.77 0.71 0.57
CA THR A 147 18.90 -0.16 0.95
C THR A 147 19.70 0.40 2.13
N ARG A 148 19.74 -0.32 3.27
CA ARG A 148 20.70 -0.12 4.39
C ARG A 148 20.71 -1.23 5.46
N PRO A 149 21.87 -1.83 5.78
CA PRO A 149 22.88 -2.32 4.83
C PRO A 149 22.31 -3.35 3.85
N ALA A 150 21.09 -3.84 4.10
CA ALA A 150 20.34 -4.74 3.24
C ALA A 150 19.11 -4.03 2.65
N ALA A 151 18.56 -4.59 1.59
CA ALA A 151 17.31 -4.15 0.99
C ALA A 151 16.13 -4.28 1.96
N ARG A 152 15.25 -3.28 1.97
CA ARG A 152 14.04 -3.24 2.78
C ARG A 152 12.91 -2.58 2.02
N HIS A 153 11.69 -2.87 2.44
CA HIS A 153 10.51 -2.13 2.04
C HIS A 153 9.90 -1.43 3.25
N GLY A 154 9.37 -0.23 3.03
CA GLY A 154 8.60 0.52 4.02
C GLY A 154 7.40 1.18 3.36
N LEU A 155 6.38 1.49 4.14
CA LEU A 155 5.18 2.18 3.68
C LEU A 155 5.17 3.60 4.21
N TYR A 156 5.03 4.56 3.31
CA TYR A 156 5.03 5.98 3.65
C TYR A 156 3.75 6.65 3.17
N VAL A 157 3.30 7.64 3.93
CA VAL A 157 2.25 8.57 3.52
C VAL A 157 2.92 9.91 3.23
N TYR A 158 2.71 10.45 2.03
CA TYR A 158 3.16 11.78 1.65
C TYR A 158 1.99 12.76 1.69
N ASP A 159 2.09 13.76 2.56
CA ASP A 159 1.12 14.86 2.60
C ASP A 159 1.46 15.89 1.52
N LEU A 160 0.56 16.08 0.55
CA LEU A 160 0.82 16.96 -0.58
C LEU A 160 0.85 18.44 -0.20
N ARG A 161 0.15 18.83 0.87
CA ARG A 161 0.06 20.22 1.35
C ARG A 161 1.24 20.56 2.23
N ALA A 162 1.49 19.74 3.26
CA ALA A 162 2.60 19.93 4.18
C ALA A 162 3.95 19.59 3.52
N GLN A 163 3.93 18.84 2.41
CA GLN A 163 5.11 18.32 1.72
C GLN A 163 5.99 17.46 2.64
N VAL A 164 5.37 16.65 3.51
CA VAL A 164 6.08 15.81 4.47
C VAL A 164 5.76 14.36 4.21
N PHE A 165 6.81 13.53 4.21
CA PHE A 165 6.66 12.09 4.29
C PHE A 165 6.57 11.65 5.75
N ARG A 166 5.64 10.76 6.02
CA ARG A 166 5.51 10.07 7.31
C ARG A 166 5.55 8.57 7.07
N ARG A 167 6.38 7.88 7.84
CA ARG A 167 6.41 6.42 7.85
C ARG A 167 5.15 5.86 8.50
N LEU A 168 4.48 4.95 7.81
CA LEU A 168 3.28 4.25 8.28
C LEU A 168 3.60 2.85 8.79
N ALA A 169 4.45 2.12 8.06
CA ALA A 169 4.87 0.77 8.44
C ALA A 169 6.28 0.47 7.96
N ASP A 170 6.99 -0.36 8.71
CA ASP A 170 8.29 -0.92 8.35
C ASP A 170 8.13 -2.37 7.88
N ARG A 171 9.01 -2.81 6.97
CA ARG A 171 9.07 -4.21 6.50
C ARG A 171 7.74 -4.72 5.95
N ILE A 172 7.15 -3.91 5.07
CA ILE A 172 6.00 -4.38 4.29
C ILE A 172 6.46 -5.42 3.26
N GLU A 173 5.56 -6.30 2.88
CA GLU A 173 5.83 -7.35 1.90
C GLU A 173 4.83 -7.29 0.75
N ALA A 174 5.27 -7.80 -0.40
CA ALA A 174 4.36 -8.02 -1.51
C ALA A 174 3.32 -9.08 -1.12
N ASN A 175 2.10 -8.91 -1.60
CA ASN A 175 1.07 -9.93 -1.54
C ASN A 175 1.53 -11.16 -2.35
N PRO A 176 1.80 -12.31 -1.71
CA PRO A 176 2.28 -13.51 -2.40
C PRO A 176 1.25 -14.09 -3.38
N LEU A 177 -0.03 -13.69 -3.25
CA LEU A 177 -1.13 -14.15 -4.10
C LEU A 177 -1.41 -13.21 -5.29
N ALA A 178 -0.79 -12.03 -5.33
CA ALA A 178 -1.10 -10.99 -6.32
C ALA A 178 -0.52 -11.23 -7.72
N GLY A 179 0.39 -12.19 -7.88
CA GLY A 179 1.11 -12.47 -9.12
C GLY A 179 2.14 -11.39 -9.47
N LEU A 180 2.52 -11.32 -10.76
CA LEU A 180 3.42 -10.30 -11.29
C LEU A 180 2.62 -9.21 -12.04
N PRO A 181 2.97 -7.92 -11.88
CA PRO A 181 4.01 -7.40 -10.98
C PRO A 181 3.60 -7.52 -9.50
N PRO A 182 4.58 -7.57 -8.57
CA PRO A 182 4.30 -7.64 -7.14
C PRO A 182 3.44 -6.46 -6.68
N ARG A 183 2.41 -6.73 -5.87
CA ARG A 183 1.57 -5.69 -5.25
C ARG A 183 1.86 -5.62 -3.76
N PHE A 184 2.31 -4.46 -3.30
CA PHE A 184 2.65 -4.22 -1.89
C PHE A 184 1.47 -3.68 -1.09
N VAL A 185 0.56 -2.98 -1.76
CA VAL A 185 -0.59 -2.33 -1.14
C VAL A 185 -1.78 -2.38 -2.08
N ASP A 186 -2.97 -2.48 -1.50
CA ASP A 186 -4.24 -2.28 -2.19
C ASP A 186 -5.04 -1.17 -1.51
N VAL A 187 -5.80 -0.39 -2.28
CA VAL A 187 -6.63 0.71 -1.77
C VAL A 187 -8.07 0.50 -2.24
N LEU A 188 -9.00 0.54 -1.30
CA LEU A 188 -10.43 0.41 -1.53
C LEU A 188 -11.15 1.67 -1.05
N PRO A 189 -11.96 2.34 -1.89
CA PRO A 189 -12.85 3.40 -1.42
C PRO A 189 -13.87 2.84 -0.41
N ALA A 190 -13.92 3.42 0.78
CA ALA A 190 -14.93 3.18 1.82
C ALA A 190 -15.98 4.31 1.89
N GLY A 191 -15.85 5.31 1.04
CA GLY A 191 -16.76 6.43 0.83
C GLY A 191 -16.11 7.45 -0.10
N PRO A 192 -16.78 8.58 -0.40
CA PRO A 192 -16.21 9.64 -1.23
C PRO A 192 -14.92 10.22 -0.65
N GLU A 193 -14.82 10.30 0.68
CA GLU A 193 -13.69 10.89 1.41
C GLU A 193 -12.99 9.90 2.37
N ALA A 194 -13.38 8.62 2.35
CA ALA A 194 -12.74 7.58 3.17
C ALA A 194 -12.15 6.43 2.35
N ALA A 195 -10.88 6.08 2.56
CA ALA A 195 -10.17 4.95 1.94
C ALA A 195 -9.74 3.92 2.96
N LEU A 196 -9.82 2.65 2.60
CA LEU A 196 -9.12 1.57 3.29
C LEU A 196 -7.85 1.19 2.53
N VAL A 197 -6.78 0.94 3.27
CA VAL A 197 -5.48 0.51 2.76
C VAL A 197 -5.18 -0.87 3.33
N LEU A 198 -4.94 -1.84 2.45
CA LEU A 198 -4.45 -3.17 2.79
C LEU A 198 -2.94 -3.24 2.53
N PHE A 199 -2.17 -3.73 3.50
CA PHE A 199 -0.77 -4.09 3.32
C PHE A 199 -0.40 -5.28 4.21
N HIS A 200 0.78 -5.85 3.98
CA HIS A 200 1.19 -7.09 4.63
C HIS A 200 2.55 -6.94 5.31
N THR A 201 2.77 -7.65 6.42
CA THR A 201 4.07 -7.67 7.11
C THR A 201 4.45 -9.07 7.58
N ASP A 202 5.71 -9.20 8.00
CA ASP A 202 6.26 -10.36 8.69
C ASP A 202 6.11 -11.65 7.86
N PRO A 203 6.83 -11.77 6.73
CA PRO A 203 6.70 -12.93 5.87
C PRO A 203 7.25 -14.17 6.59
N VAL A 204 6.55 -15.29 6.44
CA VAL A 204 6.95 -16.59 6.96
C VAL A 204 7.14 -17.54 5.80
N ARG A 205 8.31 -18.16 5.74
CA ARG A 205 8.62 -19.19 4.76
C ARG A 205 8.00 -20.52 5.20
N LEU A 206 7.09 -21.07 4.39
CA LEU A 206 6.50 -22.39 4.62
C LEU A 206 7.27 -23.52 3.93
N ALA A 207 7.89 -23.24 2.79
CA ALA A 207 8.62 -24.21 1.96
C ALA A 207 9.78 -23.53 1.20
N ALA A 208 10.49 -24.30 0.37
CA ALA A 208 11.24 -23.68 -0.73
C ALA A 208 10.29 -22.83 -1.58
N GLU A 209 10.61 -21.55 -1.74
CA GLU A 209 9.88 -20.59 -2.59
C GLU A 209 8.42 -20.31 -2.21
N VAL A 210 7.89 -20.91 -1.14
CA VAL A 210 6.54 -20.65 -0.63
C VAL A 210 6.61 -19.77 0.61
N TYR A 211 6.09 -18.56 0.48
CA TYR A 211 6.01 -17.55 1.53
C TYR A 211 4.57 -17.16 1.77
N ILE A 212 4.25 -16.84 3.02
CA ILE A 212 2.95 -16.33 3.47
C ILE A 212 3.20 -15.11 4.34
N ASN A 213 2.23 -14.20 4.42
CA ASN A 213 2.35 -13.06 5.31
C ASN A 213 1.78 -13.42 6.68
N ARG A 214 2.50 -13.14 7.76
CA ARG A 214 2.00 -13.43 9.10
C ARG A 214 0.85 -12.50 9.50
N TYR A 215 0.85 -11.27 8.98
CA TYR A 215 -0.20 -10.31 9.22
C TYR A 215 -0.64 -9.56 7.98
N ASP A 216 -1.94 -9.39 7.88
CA ASP A 216 -2.58 -8.42 6.98
C ASP A 216 -3.08 -7.25 7.82
N HIS A 217 -2.84 -6.04 7.34
CA HIS A 217 -3.20 -4.80 8.02
C HIS A 217 -4.19 -4.03 7.17
N LEU A 218 -5.29 -3.58 7.78
CA LEU A 218 -6.22 -2.64 7.19
C LEU A 218 -6.18 -1.33 7.96
N VAL A 219 -5.93 -0.24 7.24
CA VAL A 219 -5.88 1.12 7.79
C VAL A 219 -6.92 1.99 7.09
N LEU A 220 -7.73 2.70 7.88
CA LEU A 220 -8.72 3.66 7.39
C LEU A 220 -8.16 5.08 7.36
N PHE A 221 -8.17 5.70 6.20
CA PHE A 221 -7.92 7.12 6.01
C PHE A 221 -9.24 7.84 5.74
N SER A 222 -9.60 8.82 6.56
CA SER A 222 -10.83 9.62 6.42
C SER A 222 -10.62 11.00 7.05
N PRO A 223 -11.51 12.00 6.86
CA PRO A 223 -11.39 13.30 7.52
C PRO A 223 -11.25 13.22 9.04
N ARG A 224 -11.87 12.20 9.66
CA ARG A 224 -11.77 11.91 11.10
C ARG A 224 -10.44 11.25 11.49
N HIS A 225 -9.80 10.58 10.54
CA HIS A 225 -8.56 9.81 10.73
C HIS A 225 -7.52 10.14 9.64
N PRO A 226 -7.05 11.41 9.55
CA PRO A 226 -6.09 11.84 8.52
C PRO A 226 -4.73 11.16 8.62
N GLN A 227 -4.38 10.63 9.80
CA GLN A 227 -3.14 9.90 10.00
C GLN A 227 -3.27 8.39 9.76
N GLY A 228 -4.47 7.91 9.42
CA GLY A 228 -4.79 6.49 9.32
C GLY A 228 -5.16 5.90 10.69
N LEU A 229 -6.29 5.22 10.75
CA LEU A 229 -6.71 4.39 11.88
C LEU A 229 -6.42 2.92 11.55
N ALA A 230 -5.55 2.26 12.32
CA ALA A 230 -5.27 0.83 12.16
C ALA A 230 -6.46 -0.02 12.60
N LEU A 231 -7.37 -0.32 11.66
CA LEU A 231 -8.64 -0.98 11.94
C LEU A 231 -8.51 -2.45 12.30
N LEU A 232 -7.73 -3.19 11.52
CA LEU A 232 -7.60 -4.63 11.66
C LEU A 232 -6.14 -5.01 11.43
N LYS A 233 -5.56 -5.72 12.38
CA LYS A 233 -4.37 -6.56 12.17
C LYS A 233 -4.85 -8.00 12.22
N LEU A 234 -4.98 -8.61 11.05
CA LEU A 234 -5.45 -9.98 10.90
C LEU A 234 -4.24 -10.92 10.93
N ALA A 235 -4.24 -11.85 11.87
CA ALA A 235 -3.21 -12.88 11.95
C ALA A 235 -3.48 -14.01 10.94
N VAL A 236 -2.41 -14.65 10.47
CA VAL A 236 -2.48 -15.71 9.46
C VAL A 236 -3.25 -16.96 9.91
N ASP A 237 -3.54 -17.12 11.20
CA ASP A 237 -4.44 -18.15 11.71
C ASP A 237 -5.90 -17.95 11.29
N LYS A 238 -6.27 -16.71 10.94
CA LYS A 238 -7.51 -16.37 10.25
C LYS A 238 -7.33 -16.22 8.75
N GLY A 239 -6.19 -16.62 8.20
CA GLY A 239 -5.82 -16.53 6.79
C GLY A 239 -5.36 -15.14 6.33
N ASN A 240 -4.80 -15.06 5.13
CA ASN A 240 -4.53 -13.82 4.42
C ASN A 240 -5.74 -13.44 3.54
N ILE A 241 -6.08 -12.16 3.50
CA ILE A 241 -7.15 -11.55 2.73
C ILE A 241 -6.87 -11.76 1.24
N THR A 242 -7.80 -12.45 0.57
CA THR A 242 -7.79 -12.65 -0.89
C THR A 242 -8.77 -11.73 -1.58
N ARG A 243 -9.91 -11.45 -0.93
CA ARG A 243 -10.95 -10.56 -1.44
C ARG A 243 -11.53 -9.75 -0.29
N TRP A 244 -11.90 -8.51 -0.60
CA TRP A 244 -12.48 -7.61 0.37
C TRP A 244 -13.32 -6.55 -0.33
N VAL A 245 -14.43 -6.18 0.28
CA VAL A 245 -15.38 -5.21 -0.28
C VAL A 245 -16.13 -4.48 0.83
N MET A 246 -16.48 -3.23 0.56
CA MET A 246 -17.37 -2.44 1.41
C MET A 246 -18.82 -2.61 0.94
N ASN A 247 -19.73 -2.92 1.87
CA ASN A 247 -21.17 -2.87 1.64
C ASN A 247 -21.82 -1.93 2.65
N GLY A 248 -22.13 -0.71 2.19
CA GLY A 248 -22.45 0.40 3.09
C GLY A 248 -21.29 0.63 4.07
N ALA A 249 -21.56 0.51 5.36
CA ALA A 249 -20.56 0.64 6.41
C ALA A 249 -19.92 -0.69 6.85
N VAL A 250 -20.27 -1.82 6.22
CA VAL A 250 -19.74 -3.14 6.60
C VAL A 250 -18.63 -3.54 5.64
N LEU A 251 -17.45 -3.83 6.18
CA LEU A 251 -16.34 -4.44 5.46
C LEU A 251 -16.51 -5.96 5.48
N HIS A 252 -16.54 -6.58 4.30
CA HIS A 252 -16.51 -8.03 4.15
C HIS A 252 -15.14 -8.49 3.68
N LEU A 253 -14.63 -9.57 4.27
CA LEU A 253 -13.34 -10.18 3.96
C LEU A 253 -13.52 -11.66 3.61
N GLU A 254 -12.85 -12.12 2.56
CA GLU A 254 -12.59 -13.53 2.30
C GLU A 254 -11.09 -13.75 2.47
N THR A 255 -10.72 -14.73 3.29
CA THR A 255 -9.33 -15.01 3.64
C THR A 255 -9.00 -16.48 3.40
N ILE A 256 -7.73 -16.77 3.14
CA ILE A 256 -7.23 -18.12 2.90
C ILE A 256 -6.09 -18.41 3.86
N ASP A 257 -6.13 -19.54 4.58
CA ASP A 257 -4.99 -20.06 5.32
C ASP A 257 -4.27 -21.12 4.48
N PRO A 258 -3.12 -20.78 3.87
CA PRO A 258 -2.36 -21.69 3.02
C PRO A 258 -1.43 -22.65 3.79
N ARG A 259 -1.43 -22.64 5.13
CA ARG A 259 -0.50 -23.45 5.94
C ARG A 259 -0.76 -24.95 5.81
N GLU A 260 -2.01 -25.36 5.60
CA GLU A 260 -2.37 -26.75 5.29
C GLU A 260 -2.22 -27.05 3.80
N ARG A 261 -1.03 -27.55 3.42
CA ARG A 261 -0.71 -27.88 2.02
C ARG A 261 -1.73 -28.89 1.46
N GLY A 262 -2.46 -28.47 0.43
CA GLY A 262 -3.40 -29.31 -0.34
C GLY A 262 -4.88 -29.10 0.00
N ARG A 263 -5.21 -28.42 1.11
CA ARG A 263 -6.59 -28.06 1.49
C ARG A 263 -6.61 -26.68 2.17
N PRO A 264 -6.34 -25.61 1.44
CA PRO A 264 -6.36 -24.28 2.03
C PRO A 264 -7.75 -23.99 2.62
N VAL A 265 -7.80 -23.59 3.88
CA VAL A 265 -9.06 -23.27 4.57
C VAL A 265 -9.44 -21.85 4.22
N THR A 266 -10.66 -21.67 3.74
CA THR A 266 -11.21 -20.33 3.45
C THR A 266 -12.10 -19.89 4.60
N TYR A 267 -11.89 -18.67 5.09
CA TYR A 267 -12.74 -18.04 6.07
C TYR A 267 -13.39 -16.79 5.49
N ARG A 268 -14.51 -16.41 6.08
CA ARG A 268 -15.26 -15.22 5.69
C ARG A 268 -15.58 -14.42 6.93
N TRP A 269 -15.39 -13.12 6.83
CA TRP A 269 -15.51 -12.23 7.96
C TRP A 269 -16.28 -10.98 7.57
N SER A 270 -16.92 -10.37 8.56
CA SER A 270 -17.46 -9.03 8.46
C SER A 270 -16.98 -8.16 9.63
N LEU A 271 -16.84 -6.86 9.37
CA LEU A 271 -16.52 -5.85 10.36
C LEU A 271 -17.36 -4.59 10.09
N ASN A 272 -18.14 -4.17 11.07
CA ASN A 272 -18.93 -2.95 10.96
C ASN A 272 -18.05 -1.71 11.26
N LEU A 273 -18.00 -0.77 10.33
CA LEU A 273 -17.20 0.46 10.37
C LEU A 273 -18.05 1.72 10.57
N ALA A 274 -19.35 1.60 10.84
CA ALA A 274 -20.28 2.74 10.93
C ALA A 274 -19.86 3.82 11.95
N ARG A 275 -19.09 3.46 12.98
CA ARG A 275 -18.62 4.42 14.00
C ARG A 275 -17.42 5.25 13.57
N VAL A 276 -16.62 4.76 12.61
CA VAL A 276 -15.32 5.33 12.23
C VAL A 276 -15.32 5.92 10.82
N LEU A 277 -16.31 5.57 10.01
CA LEU A 277 -16.61 6.25 8.74
C LEU A 277 -17.30 7.61 8.96
#